data_AF-A0A524PEZ1-F1
#
_entry.id   AF-A0A524PEZ1-F1
#
_cell.length_a   1.000
_cell.length_b   1.000
_cell.length_c   1.000
_cell.angle_alpha   90.00
_cell.angle_beta   90.00
_cell.angle_gamma   90.00
#
_symmetry.space_group_name_H-M   'P 1'
#
loop_
_entity.id
_entity.type
_entity.pdbx_description
1 polymer ?
#
loop_
_entity_poly.entity_id
_entity_poly.type
_entity_poly.pdbx_seq_one_letter_code
_entity_poly.pdbx_strand_id
1 'polypeptide(L)'
;MLTALLLSLRETIEAVLIIGLVLSTLRATQRREHERFVWFGSITGVVLSIVIALVLNRMGAELEGAAEELFEGLTMLLAASVLTWMIFWMQKQSRQKRHHLADGVRKAGLQGRGFPLFSLAFLAVFR
;
A
#
# COMPACT_ATOMS: atom_id res chain seq x y z
N MET A 1 11.20 -16.45 11.72
CA MET A 1 10.73 -15.20 12.36
C MET A 1 11.55 -13.98 11.98
N LEU A 2 12.89 -14.00 12.03
CA LEU A 2 13.74 -12.87 11.61
C LEU A 2 13.49 -12.42 10.16
N THR A 3 13.27 -13.35 9.23
CA THR A 3 13.02 -13.03 7.81
C THR A 3 11.74 -12.19 7.61
N ALA A 4 10.66 -12.53 8.33
CA ALA A 4 9.41 -11.80 8.26
C ALA A 4 9.54 -10.39 8.86
N LEU A 5 10.30 -10.26 9.95
CA LEU A 5 10.61 -8.96 10.56
C LEU A 5 11.42 -8.07 9.59
N LEU A 6 12.47 -8.60 8.97
CA LEU A 6 13.30 -7.85 8.02
C LEU A 6 12.52 -7.45 6.76
N LEU A 7 11.63 -8.33 6.28
CA LEU A 7 10.74 -8.03 5.15
C LEU A 7 9.78 -6.88 5.48
N SER A 8 9.06 -6.99 6.60
CA SER A 8 8.10 -5.96 7.04
C SER A 8 8.80 -4.61 7.31
N LEU A 9 10.00 -4.63 7.90
CA LEU A 9 10.80 -3.43 8.12
C LEU A 9 11.18 -2.75 6.79
N ARG A 10 11.62 -3.54 5.80
CA ARG A 10 11.95 -3.03 4.46
C ARG A 10 10.75 -2.40 3.77
N GLU A 11 9.59 -3.06 3.83
CA GLU A 11 8.34 -2.59 3.22
C GLU A 11 7.82 -1.32 3.89
N THR A 12 7.96 -1.22 5.22
CA THR A 12 7.57 -0.03 5.99
C THR A 12 8.47 1.15 5.65
N ILE A 13 9.78 0.95 5.62
CA ILE A 13 10.75 1.98 5.23
C ILE A 13 10.48 2.43 3.78
N GLU A 14 10.18 1.51 2.87
CA GLU A 14 9.84 1.82 1.48
C GLU A 14 8.54 2.63 1.38
N ALA A 15 7.52 2.33 2.21
CA ALA A 15 6.29 3.12 2.28
C ALA A 15 6.58 4.57 2.66
N VAL A 16 7.33 4.76 3.75
CA VAL A 16 7.68 6.07 4.30
C VAL A 16 8.52 6.87 3.31
N LEU A 17 9.46 6.21 2.61
CA LEU A 17 10.24 6.84 1.54
C LEU A 17 9.38 7.31 0.37
N ILE A 18 8.43 6.49 -0.09
CA ILE A 18 7.52 6.87 -1.19
C ILE A 18 6.66 8.05 -0.78
N ILE A 19 6.04 8.01 0.40
CA ILE A 19 5.20 9.11 0.92
C ILE A 19 6.05 10.37 1.10
N GLY A 20 7.25 10.25 1.67
CA GLY A 20 8.18 11.36 1.87
C GLY A 20 8.60 12.01 0.55
N LEU A 21 8.88 11.21 -0.49
CA LEU A 21 9.17 11.72 -1.83
C LEU A 21 7.97 12.45 -2.44
N VAL A 22 6.78 11.87 -2.34
CA VAL A 22 5.56 12.52 -2.85
C VAL A 22 5.33 13.85 -2.12
N LEU A 23 5.43 13.90 -0.80
CA LEU A 23 5.27 15.13 -0.03
C LEU A 23 6.36 16.16 -0.36
N SER A 24 7.63 15.75 -0.47
CA SER A 24 8.73 16.69 -0.79
C SER A 24 8.57 17.32 -2.16
N THR A 25 8.07 16.56 -3.14
CA THR A 25 7.88 17.01 -4.51
C THR A 25 6.67 17.94 -4.65
N LEU A 26 5.60 17.70 -3.88
CA LEU A 26 4.47 18.63 -3.77
C LEU A 26 4.89 19.96 -3.13
N ARG A 27 5.73 19.92 -2.08
CA ARG A 27 6.30 21.11 -1.45
C ARG A 27 7.20 21.90 -2.41
N ALA A 28 8.04 21.20 -3.17
CA ALA A 28 8.90 21.80 -4.18
C ALA A 28 8.12 22.47 -5.32
N THR A 29 6.91 21.97 -5.62
CA THR A 29 6.06 22.50 -6.71
C THR A 29 5.09 23.61 -6.22
N GLN A 30 5.17 24.07 -4.97
CA GLN A 30 4.27 25.07 -4.36
C GLN A 30 2.76 24.71 -4.40
N ARG A 31 2.39 23.47 -4.78
CA ARG A 31 1.00 22.99 -4.83
C ARG A 31 0.61 22.32 -3.51
N ARG A 32 0.63 23.11 -2.43
CA ARG A 32 0.24 22.69 -1.06
C ARG A 32 -1.18 22.13 -0.98
N GLU A 33 -2.06 22.54 -1.88
CA GLU A 33 -3.44 22.07 -1.94
C GLU A 33 -3.55 20.56 -2.18
N HIS A 34 -2.55 19.96 -2.85
CA HIS A 34 -2.55 18.53 -3.12
C HIS A 34 -1.94 17.67 -1.99
N GLU A 35 -1.27 18.28 -0.99
CA GLU A 35 -0.71 17.53 0.16
C GLU A 35 -1.82 16.86 0.97
N ARG A 36 -3.01 17.47 1.01
CA ARG A 36 -4.19 16.92 1.68
C ARG A 36 -4.60 15.57 1.08
N PHE A 37 -4.53 15.39 -0.23
CA PHE A 37 -4.89 14.11 -0.87
C PHE A 37 -3.93 12.97 -0.49
N VAL A 38 -2.66 13.27 -0.30
CA VAL A 38 -1.64 12.28 0.12
C VAL A 38 -1.92 11.83 1.56
N TRP A 39 -2.19 12.79 2.45
CA TRP A 39 -2.59 12.51 3.84
C TRP A 39 -3.91 11.73 3.92
N PHE A 40 -4.92 12.14 3.15
CA PHE A 40 -6.19 11.42 3.07
C PHE A 40 -6.00 9.99 2.54
N GLY A 41 -5.19 9.78 1.50
CA GLY A 41 -4.88 8.44 0.98
C GLY A 41 -4.18 7.55 2.02
N SER A 42 -3.19 8.09 2.73
CA SER A 42 -2.47 7.36 3.77
C SER A 42 -3.36 6.99 4.96
N ILE A 43 -4.14 7.96 5.49
CA ILE A 43 -5.05 7.72 6.62
C ILE A 43 -6.14 6.72 6.20
N THR A 44 -6.73 6.89 5.01
CA THR A 44 -7.77 5.99 4.52
C THR A 44 -7.24 4.58 4.38
N GLY A 45 -6.01 4.39 3.88
CA GLY A 45 -5.38 3.07 3.80
C GLY A 45 -5.23 2.38 5.15
N VAL A 46 -4.75 3.11 6.17
CA VAL A 46 -4.64 2.59 7.54
C VAL A 46 -6.01 2.22 8.10
N VAL A 47 -6.99 3.11 7.99
CA VAL A 47 -8.35 2.89 8.49
C VAL A 47 -8.97 1.66 7.82
N LEU A 48 -8.86 1.55 6.49
CA LEU A 48 -9.42 0.43 5.73
C LEU A 48 -8.77 -0.90 6.12
N SER A 49 -7.45 -0.91 6.33
CA SER A 49 -6.72 -2.09 6.81
C SER A 49 -7.25 -2.58 8.16
N ILE A 50 -7.46 -1.66 9.12
CA ILE A 50 -8.03 -1.98 10.44
C ILE A 50 -9.47 -2.49 10.31
N VAL A 51 -10.30 -1.83 9.50
CA VAL A 51 -11.70 -2.23 9.29
C VAL A 51 -11.78 -3.63 8.71
N ILE A 52 -10.98 -3.94 7.68
CA ILE A 52 -10.93 -5.27 7.08
C ILE A 52 -10.49 -6.32 8.10
N ALA A 53 -9.45 -6.03 8.88
CA ALA A 53 -8.99 -6.93 9.94
C ALA A 53 -10.09 -7.23 10.97
N LEU A 54 -10.84 -6.20 11.41
CA LEU A 54 -11.95 -6.37 12.34
C LEU A 54 -13.11 -7.16 11.74
N VAL A 55 -13.47 -6.89 10.49
CA VAL A 55 -14.55 -7.60 9.79
C VAL A 55 -14.19 -9.08 9.62
N LEU A 56 -12.99 -9.38 9.13
CA LEU A 56 -12.55 -10.76 8.96
C LEU A 56 -12.48 -11.52 10.29
N ASN A 57 -12.01 -10.85 11.35
CA ASN A 57 -11.95 -11.47 12.68
C ASN A 57 -13.34 -11.75 13.26
N ARG A 58 -14.30 -10.84 13.08
CA ARG A 58 -15.69 -11.03 13.51
C ARG A 58 -16.39 -12.15 12.73
N MET A 59 -16.21 -12.18 11.41
CA MET A 59 -16.79 -13.23 10.57
C MET A 59 -16.20 -14.61 10.89
N GLY A 60 -14.90 -14.70 11.14
CA GLY A 60 -14.26 -15.94 11.58
C GLY A 60 -14.72 -16.42 12.96
N ALA A 61 -14.95 -15.48 13.90
CA ALA A 61 -15.34 -15.81 15.26
C ALA A 61 -16.80 -16.30 15.42
N GLU A 62 -17.67 -16.06 14.43
CA GLU A 62 -19.07 -16.51 14.45
C GLU A 62 -19.26 -17.90 13.79
N LEU A 63 -18.23 -18.46 13.17
CA LEU A 63 -18.27 -19.74 12.47
C LEU A 63 -17.77 -20.85 13.39
N GLU A 64 -18.55 -21.92 13.59
CA GLU A 64 -18.12 -23.13 14.33
C GLU A 64 -18.17 -24.38 13.40
N GLY A 65 -17.19 -25.28 13.56
CA GLY A 65 -17.16 -26.57 12.89
C GLY A 65 -16.64 -26.52 11.44
N ALA A 66 -17.24 -27.29 10.53
CA ALA A 66 -16.74 -27.42 9.15
C ALA A 66 -16.74 -26.11 8.33
N ALA A 67 -17.56 -25.13 8.72
CA ALA A 67 -17.60 -23.81 8.09
C ALA A 67 -16.39 -22.94 8.47
N GLU A 68 -15.85 -23.10 9.69
CA GLU A 68 -14.63 -22.43 10.16
C GLU A 68 -13.41 -22.90 9.36
N GLU A 69 -13.27 -24.22 9.21
CA GLU A 69 -12.14 -24.83 8.49
C GLU A 69 -12.13 -24.46 6.99
N LEU A 70 -13.31 -24.40 6.36
CA LEU A 70 -13.46 -23.91 4.98
C LEU A 70 -13.13 -22.41 4.85
N PHE A 71 -13.58 -21.59 5.80
CA PHE A 71 -13.32 -20.16 5.82
C PHE A 71 -11.83 -19.87 6.04
N GLU A 72 -11.19 -20.57 6.97
CA GLU A 72 -9.76 -20.47 7.23
C GLU A 72 -8.96 -20.90 6.00
N GLY A 73 -9.28 -22.05 5.40
CA GLY A 73 -8.60 -22.54 4.19
C GLY A 73 -8.71 -21.58 3.00
N LEU A 74 -9.91 -21.04 2.75
CA LEU A 74 -10.10 -20.01 1.72
C LEU A 74 -9.33 -18.73 2.04
N THR A 75 -9.32 -18.30 3.30
CA THR A 75 -8.58 -17.12 3.74
C THR A 75 -7.07 -17.30 3.56
N MET A 76 -6.53 -18.49 3.87
CA MET A 76 -5.12 -18.81 3.64
C MET A 76 -4.76 -18.82 2.15
N LEU A 77 -5.62 -19.38 1.29
CA LEU A 77 -5.41 -19.37 -0.17
C LEU A 77 -5.47 -17.95 -0.75
N LEU A 78 -6.40 -17.11 -0.27
CA LEU A 78 -6.47 -15.70 -0.63
C LEU A 78 -5.20 -14.97 -0.18
N ALA A 79 -4.76 -15.16 1.07
CA ALA A 79 -3.54 -14.56 1.59
C ALA A 79 -2.31 -14.98 0.78
N ALA A 80 -2.16 -16.27 0.46
CA ALA A 80 -1.06 -16.77 -0.37
C ALA A 80 -1.09 -16.17 -1.79
N SER A 81 -2.27 -16.00 -2.39
CA SER A 81 -2.43 -15.40 -3.71
C SER A 81 -2.02 -13.92 -3.71
N VAL A 82 -2.44 -13.17 -2.70
CA VAL A 82 -2.08 -11.75 -2.52
C VAL A 82 -0.57 -11.60 -2.30
N LEU A 83 0.02 -12.40 -1.41
CA LEU A 83 1.46 -12.39 -1.16
C LEU A 83 2.26 -12.74 -2.42
N THR A 84 1.82 -13.76 -3.16
CA THR A 84 2.46 -14.15 -4.42
C THR A 84 2.41 -13.00 -5.42
N TRP A 85 1.23 -12.40 -5.63
CA TRP A 85 1.08 -11.23 -6.48
C TRP A 85 2.03 -10.09 -6.08
N MET A 86 2.17 -9.82 -4.78
CA MET A 86 3.04 -8.77 -4.26
C MET A 86 4.53 -9.05 -4.55
N ILE A 87 4.97 -10.31 -4.44
CA ILE A 87 6.34 -10.70 -4.81
C ILE A 87 6.60 -10.41 -6.30
N PHE A 88 5.68 -10.79 -7.19
CA PHE A 88 5.77 -10.48 -8.62
C PHE A 88 5.75 -8.97 -8.90
N TRP A 89 4.90 -8.23 -8.19
CA TRP A 89 4.81 -6.78 -8.29
C TRP A 89 6.14 -6.09 -7.91
N MET A 90 6.73 -6.47 -6.78
CA MET A 90 8.02 -5.93 -6.33
C MET A 90 9.17 -6.27 -7.29
N GLN A 91 9.18 -7.49 -7.85
CA GLN A 91 10.14 -7.87 -8.89
C GLN A 91 10.04 -6.97 -10.12
N LYS A 92 8.81 -6.62 -10.55
CA LYS A 92 8.56 -5.73 -11.68
C LYS A 92 9.00 -4.29 -11.38
N GLN A 93 8.75 -3.80 -10.18
CA GLN A 93 9.08 -2.43 -9.78
C GLN A 93 10.58 -2.22 -9.52
N SER A 94 11.30 -3.23 -9.03
CA SER A 94 12.76 -3.18 -8.81
C SER A 94 13.55 -2.91 -10.10
N ARG A 95 13.07 -3.38 -11.26
CA ARG A 95 13.69 -3.13 -12.56
C ARG A 95 13.60 -1.66 -13.03
N GLN A 96 12.72 -0.84 -12.46
CA GLN A 96 12.56 0.57 -12.84
C GLN A 96 13.33 1.57 -11.94
N LYS A 97 14.01 1.12 -10.88
CA LYS A 97 14.55 1.97 -9.81
C LYS A 97 15.81 2.80 -10.11
N ARG A 98 16.29 2.93 -11.35
CA ARG A 98 17.47 3.79 -11.63
C ARG A 98 17.23 5.02 -12.49
N HIS A 99 16.16 5.08 -13.28
CA HIS A 99 15.96 6.23 -14.20
C HIS A 99 14.60 6.94 -14.11
N HIS A 100 13.56 6.35 -13.52
CA HIS A 100 12.19 6.88 -13.72
C HIS A 100 11.59 7.67 -12.55
N LEU A 101 12.17 7.62 -11.35
CA LEU A 101 11.56 8.24 -10.17
C LEU A 101 11.64 9.78 -10.23
N ALA A 102 12.70 10.32 -10.82
CA ALA A 102 12.83 11.76 -11.09
C ALA A 102 11.90 12.22 -12.24
N ASP A 103 11.74 11.41 -13.28
CA ASP A 103 10.92 11.73 -14.46
C ASP A 103 9.42 11.57 -14.24
N GLY A 104 9.00 10.58 -13.44
CA GLY A 104 7.59 10.33 -13.10
C GLY A 104 7.01 11.40 -12.19
N VAL A 105 7.79 11.91 -11.25
CA VAL A 105 7.45 13.08 -10.43
C VAL A 105 7.36 14.34 -11.30
N ARG A 106 8.31 14.54 -12.22
CA ARG A 106 8.27 15.65 -13.18
C ARG A 106 7.03 15.60 -14.08
N LYS A 107 6.60 14.42 -14.53
CA LYS A 107 5.39 14.23 -15.36
C LYS A 107 4.08 14.31 -14.58
N ALA A 108 4.02 13.81 -13.35
CA ALA A 108 2.83 13.91 -12.50
C ALA A 108 2.55 15.36 -12.06
N GLY A 109 3.61 16.15 -11.81
CA GLY A 109 3.49 17.59 -11.59
C GLY A 109 2.95 18.36 -12.81
N LEU A 110 3.13 17.84 -14.03
CA LEU A 110 2.69 18.47 -15.28
C LEU A 110 1.21 18.20 -15.65
N GLN A 111 0.56 17.17 -15.09
CA GLN A 111 -0.83 16.81 -15.48
C GLN A 111 -1.94 17.33 -14.54
N GLY A 112 -1.61 17.95 -13.41
CA GLY A 112 -2.57 18.73 -12.61
C GLY A 112 -3.76 17.96 -12.00
N ARG A 113 -3.79 16.63 -12.05
CA ARG A 113 -4.86 15.81 -11.43
C ARG A 113 -4.33 15.18 -10.14
N GLY A 114 -5.00 15.41 -9.01
CA GLY A 114 -4.61 14.90 -7.67
C GLY A 114 -4.93 13.40 -7.43
N PHE A 115 -5.77 12.80 -8.27
CA PHE A 115 -6.20 11.40 -8.16
C PHE A 115 -5.06 10.36 -8.26
N PRO A 116 -4.06 10.48 -9.17
CA PRO A 116 -2.92 9.55 -9.22
C PRO A 116 -2.05 9.60 -7.96
N LEU A 117 -1.93 10.78 -7.34
CA LEU A 117 -1.18 10.97 -6.09
C LEU A 117 -1.88 10.30 -4.90
N PHE A 118 -3.20 10.40 -4.84
CA PHE A 118 -4.02 9.68 -3.88
C PHE A 118 -3.85 8.16 -4.03
N SER A 119 -4.02 7.62 -5.25
CA SER A 119 -3.91 6.18 -5.50
C SER A 119 -2.51 5.64 -5.19
N LEU A 120 -1.45 6.39 -5.48
CA LEU A 120 -0.08 6.02 -5.14
C LEU A 120 0.14 5.95 -3.62
N ALA A 121 -0.32 6.97 -2.87
CA ALA A 121 -0.17 6.99 -1.42
C ALA A 121 -1.03 5.91 -0.75
N PHE A 122 -2.27 5.74 -1.20
CA PHE A 122 -3.18 4.70 -0.70
C PHE A 122 -2.60 3.29 -0.94
N LEU A 123 -2.19 2.97 -2.17
CA LEU A 123 -1.61 1.66 -2.49
C LEU A 123 -0.26 1.43 -1.79
N ALA A 124 0.53 2.48 -1.55
CA ALA A 124 1.77 2.35 -0.81
C ALA A 124 1.56 1.95 0.66
N VAL A 125 0.39 2.27 1.24
CA VAL A 125 0.06 1.99 2.64
C VAL A 125 -0.82 0.76 2.80
N PHE A 126 -1.79 0.56 1.90
CA PHE A 126 -2.80 -0.49 1.98
C PHE A 126 -2.28 -1.90 1.62
N ARG A 127 -1.05 -2.02 1.10
CA ARG A 127 -0.50 -3.28 0.59
C ARG A 127 -0.46 -4.41 1.62
#